data_AF-A0A1B5Z7F6-F1
#
_entry.id   AF-A0A1B5Z7F6-F1
#
_cell.length_a   1.000
_cell.length_b   1.000
_cell.length_c   1.000
_cell.angle_alpha   90.00
_cell.angle_beta   90.00
_cell.angle_gamma   90.00
#
_symmetry.space_group_name_H-M   'P 1'
#
loop_
_entity.id
_entity.type
_entity.pdbx_description
1 polymer ?
#
loop_
_entity_poly.entity_id
_entity_poly.type
_entity_poly.pdbx_seq_one_letter_code
_entity_poly.pdbx_strand_id
1 'polypeptide(L)'
;MEDIQAWISLNLKKFKRSSRGGDWCDFWATACHTMWMWRNKEAHDAEFVRPIHTVNYIYKSVEEYYNAKQTSNMIDGRECMLVDIRWKPPSGNFVRLNTDGASKDNNKAGCGGIIRGSQGEWLGGFAKGVGDCSAFIAELWGVYE
;
A
#
# COMPACT_ATOMS: atom_id res chain seq x y z
N MET A 1 -20.34 -5.59 5.77
CA MET A 1 -19.23 -5.47 4.80
C MET A 1 -19.67 -4.88 3.45
N GLU A 2 -20.96 -4.94 3.09
CA GLU A 2 -21.50 -4.34 1.85
C GLU A 2 -21.28 -2.81 1.74
N ASP A 3 -21.27 -2.11 2.87
CA ASP A 3 -21.14 -0.65 2.93
C ASP A 3 -19.78 -0.12 2.44
N ILE A 4 -18.66 -0.75 2.83
CA ILE A 4 -17.33 -0.27 2.44
C ILE A 4 -17.02 -0.50 0.96
N GLN A 5 -17.47 -1.62 0.40
CA GLN A 5 -17.28 -1.92 -1.02
C GLN A 5 -18.10 -0.97 -1.91
N ALA A 6 -19.32 -0.65 -1.48
CA ALA A 6 -20.15 0.35 -2.14
C ALA A 6 -19.50 1.74 -2.05
N TRP A 7 -18.98 2.12 -0.88
CA TRP A 7 -18.30 3.40 -0.67
C TRP A 7 -17.02 3.55 -1.51
N ILE A 8 -16.17 2.52 -1.57
CA ILE A 8 -14.98 2.51 -2.43
C ILE A 8 -15.40 2.63 -3.91
N SER A 9 -16.35 1.81 -4.34
CA SER A 9 -16.85 1.83 -5.72
C SER A 9 -17.40 3.19 -6.12
N LEU A 10 -18.13 3.86 -5.22
CA LEU A 10 -18.70 5.17 -5.45
C LEU A 10 -17.60 6.23 -5.68
N ASN A 11 -16.52 6.20 -4.90
CA ASN A 11 -15.45 7.17 -5.03
C ASN A 11 -14.56 6.92 -6.25
N LEU A 12 -14.33 5.65 -6.61
CA LEU A 12 -13.55 5.29 -7.79
C LEU A 12 -14.30 5.59 -9.11
N LYS A 13 -15.63 5.46 -9.14
CA LYS A 13 -16.43 5.65 -10.36
C LYS A 13 -16.91 7.08 -10.61
N LYS A 14 -16.71 7.98 -9.65
CA LYS A 14 -17.19 9.36 -9.75
C LYS A 14 -16.24 10.19 -10.62
N PHE A 15 -16.52 10.21 -11.92
CA PHE A 15 -15.87 11.10 -12.88
C PHE A 15 -16.40 12.53 -12.72
N LYS A 16 -15.94 13.24 -11.68
CA LYS A 16 -16.02 14.70 -11.64
C LYS A 16 -14.61 15.25 -11.66
N ARG A 17 -14.30 16.00 -12.72
CA ARG A 17 -13.09 16.82 -12.75
C ARG A 17 -13.15 17.83 -11.62
N SER A 18 -12.13 17.84 -10.77
CA SER A 18 -11.98 18.87 -9.75
C SER A 18 -11.78 20.22 -10.41
N SER A 19 -12.28 21.30 -9.79
CA SER A 19 -12.01 22.68 -10.22
C SER A 19 -10.52 23.04 -10.19
N ARG A 20 -9.70 22.24 -9.50
CA ARG A 20 -8.24 22.41 -9.38
C ARG A 20 -7.43 21.49 -10.31
N GLY A 21 -8.08 20.77 -11.23
CA GLY A 21 -7.44 19.78 -12.10
C GLY A 21 -7.41 18.36 -11.50
N GLY A 22 -7.39 17.34 -12.37
CA GLY A 22 -7.43 15.91 -11.99
C GLY A 22 -8.84 15.36 -11.77
N ASP A 23 -9.00 14.04 -11.93
CA ASP A 23 -10.27 13.34 -11.66
C ASP A 23 -10.42 13.08 -10.15
N TRP A 24 -11.65 13.14 -9.64
CA TRP A 24 -11.94 12.92 -8.21
C TRP A 24 -11.40 11.59 -7.68
N CYS A 25 -11.46 10.53 -8.48
CA CYS A 25 -10.95 9.21 -8.09
C CYS A 25 -9.45 9.24 -7.77
N ASP A 26 -8.65 9.99 -8.53
CA ASP A 26 -7.21 10.11 -8.29
C ASP A 26 -6.93 10.87 -6.99
N PHE A 27 -7.62 12.00 -6.79
CA PHE A 27 -7.52 12.76 -5.56
C PHE A 27 -7.91 11.92 -4.36
N TRP A 28 -9.05 11.23 -4.42
CA TRP A 28 -9.56 10.41 -3.34
C TRP A 28 -8.62 9.25 -3.01
N ALA A 29 -8.14 8.52 -4.02
CA ALA A 29 -7.20 7.41 -3.81
C ALA A 29 -5.88 7.91 -3.20
N THR A 30 -5.36 9.03 -3.71
CA THR A 30 -4.14 9.66 -3.20
C THR A 30 -4.34 10.17 -1.77
N ALA A 31 -5.50 10.75 -1.45
CA ALA A 31 -5.83 11.19 -0.10
C ALA A 31 -5.87 10.01 0.89
N CYS A 32 -6.55 8.91 0.55
CA CYS A 32 -6.58 7.71 1.38
C CYS A 32 -5.17 7.16 1.63
N HIS A 33 -4.35 7.04 0.58
CA HIS A 33 -2.97 6.60 0.70
C HIS A 33 -2.15 7.55 1.60
N THR A 34 -2.29 8.86 1.38
CA THR A 34 -1.56 9.90 2.13
C THR A 34 -1.93 9.89 3.61
N MET A 35 -3.22 9.77 3.93
CA MET A 35 -3.70 9.66 5.31
C MET A 35 -3.15 8.42 6.01
N TRP A 36 -3.17 7.26 5.33
CA TRP A 36 -2.58 6.03 5.85
C TRP A 36 -1.07 6.19 6.09
N MET A 37 -0.35 6.78 5.13
CA MET A 37 1.08 7.06 5.26
C MET A 37 1.41 8.01 6.41
N TRP A 38 0.67 9.11 6.56
CA TRP A 38 0.89 10.05 7.67
C TRP A 38 0.66 9.40 9.02
N ARG A 39 -0.41 8.61 9.18
CA ARG A 39 -0.67 7.85 10.39
C ARG A 39 0.50 6.90 10.71
N ASN A 40 1.06 6.23 9.71
CA ASN A 40 2.21 5.34 9.92
C ASN A 40 3.46 6.12 10.32
N LYS A 41 3.74 7.25 9.68
CA LYS A 41 4.88 8.09 10.05
C LYS A 41 4.73 8.64 11.45
N GLU A 42 3.56 9.13 11.84
CA GLU A 42 3.28 9.58 13.20
C GLU A 42 3.54 8.48 14.26
N ALA A 43 3.36 7.21 13.91
CA ALA A 43 3.60 6.08 14.82
C ALA A 43 5.07 5.61 14.86
N HIS A 44 5.84 5.82 13.79
CA HIS A 44 7.13 5.14 13.59
C HIS A 44 8.32 6.07 13.33
N ASP A 45 8.05 7.33 13.01
CA ASP A 45 9.00 8.39 12.71
C ASP A 45 8.78 9.54 13.69
N ALA A 46 9.65 9.61 14.71
CA ALA A 46 9.53 10.59 15.80
C ALA A 46 9.74 12.04 15.34
N GLU A 47 10.37 12.23 14.17
CA GLU A 47 10.65 13.55 13.60
C GLU A 47 9.56 14.01 12.63
N PHE A 48 8.62 13.12 12.29
CA PHE A 48 7.59 13.43 11.31
C PHE A 48 6.58 14.44 11.84
N VAL A 49 6.39 15.51 11.06
CA VAL A 49 5.33 16.50 11.27
C VAL A 49 4.42 16.52 10.04
N ARG A 50 3.11 16.38 10.28
CA ARG A 50 2.11 16.42 9.22
C ARG A 50 2.09 17.79 8.53
N PRO A 51 1.98 17.86 7.18
CA PRO A 51 1.84 19.13 6.48
C PRO A 51 0.62 19.94 6.93
N ILE A 52 0.78 21.24 7.12
CA ILE A 52 -0.31 22.15 7.55
C ILE A 52 -1.39 22.27 6.45
N HIS A 53 -0.99 22.44 5.19
CA HIS A 53 -1.91 22.57 4.06
C HIS A 53 -2.16 21.21 3.37
N THR A 54 -2.75 20.27 4.10
CA THR A 54 -2.95 18.86 3.70
C THR A 54 -3.60 18.68 2.33
N VAL A 55 -4.66 19.44 2.03
CA VAL A 55 -5.37 19.33 0.74
C VAL A 55 -4.49 19.76 -0.43
N ASN A 56 -3.71 20.84 -0.27
CA ASN A 56 -2.80 21.32 -1.31
C ASN A 56 -1.66 20.32 -1.54
N TYR A 57 -1.17 19.68 -0.47
CA TYR A 57 -0.17 18.62 -0.57
C TYR A 57 -0.68 17.45 -1.43
N ILE A 58 -1.90 16.97 -1.17
CA ILE A 58 -2.49 15.86 -1.92
C ILE A 58 -2.67 16.23 -3.40
N TYR A 59 -3.20 17.42 -3.70
CA TYR A 59 -3.32 17.88 -5.09
C TYR A 59 -1.97 17.94 -5.80
N LYS A 60 -0.93 18.46 -5.12
CA LYS A 60 0.42 18.48 -5.66
C LYS A 60 0.94 17.08 -5.95
N SER A 61 0.72 16.11 -5.06
CA SER A 61 1.12 14.71 -5.31
C SER A 61 0.39 14.09 -6.50
N VAL A 62 -0.89 14.41 -6.71
CA VAL A 62 -1.64 13.98 -7.91
C VAL A 62 -1.03 14.60 -9.17
N GLU A 63 -0.71 15.89 -9.14
CA GLU A 63 -0.06 16.60 -10.26
C GLU A 63 1.33 16.02 -10.59
N GLU A 64 2.16 15.78 -9.57
CA GLU A 64 3.47 15.16 -9.70
C GLU A 64 3.38 13.77 -10.33
N TYR A 65 2.40 12.96 -9.92
CA TYR A 65 2.13 11.66 -10.54
C TYR A 65 1.79 11.79 -12.03
N TYR A 66 0.91 12.72 -12.39
CA TYR A 66 0.54 12.95 -13.79
C TYR A 66 1.73 13.40 -14.63
N ASN A 67 2.58 14.28 -14.11
CA ASN A 67 3.79 14.73 -14.78
C ASN A 67 4.77 13.56 -15.00
N ALA A 68 5.01 12.74 -13.97
CA ALA A 68 5.87 11.57 -14.08
C ALA A 68 5.35 10.54 -15.10
N LYS A 69 4.03 10.32 -15.14
CA LYS A 69 3.37 9.43 -16.10
C LYS A 69 3.49 9.92 -17.54
N GLN A 70 3.43 11.23 -17.78
CA GLN A 70 3.63 11.77 -19.14
C GLN A 70 5.07 11.54 -19.61
N THR A 71 6.06 11.72 -18.74
CA THR A 71 7.46 11.44 -19.06
C THR A 71 7.68 9.97 -19.42
N SER A 72 7.00 9.02 -18.75
CA SER A 72 7.10 7.59 -19.10
C SER A 72 6.42 7.25 -20.44
N ASN A 73 5.34 7.94 -20.80
CA ASN A 73 4.62 7.69 -22.06
C ASN A 73 5.37 8.21 -23.30
N MET A 74 6.27 9.17 -23.15
CA MET A 74 7.13 9.65 -24.24
C MET A 74 8.20 8.63 -24.67
N ILE A 75 8.36 7.53 -23.91
CA ILE A 75 9.45 6.56 -24.10
C ILE A 75 9.00 5.32 -24.90
N ASP A 76 7.72 5.06 -25.18
CA ASP A 76 7.38 3.88 -26.00
C ASP A 76 6.05 3.86 -26.74
N GLY A 77 6.10 3.37 -27.98
CA GLY A 77 4.97 2.91 -28.79
C GLY A 77 4.58 1.46 -28.48
N ARG A 78 4.70 1.04 -27.21
CA ARG A 78 4.39 -0.32 -26.77
C ARG A 78 2.89 -0.54 -26.68
N GLU A 79 2.46 -1.67 -27.23
CA GLU A 79 1.14 -2.23 -26.97
C GLU A 79 1.00 -2.49 -25.46
N CYS A 80 0.09 -1.77 -24.82
CA CYS A 80 -0.15 -1.87 -23.38
C CYS A 80 -1.44 -2.67 -23.14
N MET A 81 -1.33 -3.79 -22.44
CA MET A 81 -2.50 -4.55 -21.99
C MET A 81 -2.87 -4.16 -20.57
N LEU A 82 -4.14 -3.82 -20.38
CA LEU A 82 -4.71 -3.67 -19.04
C LEU A 82 -4.96 -5.07 -18.46
N VAL A 83 -4.29 -5.42 -17.37
CA VAL A 83 -4.50 -6.68 -16.65
C VAL A 83 -5.00 -6.36 -15.24
N ASP A 84 -6.05 -7.07 -14.81
CA ASP A 84 -6.57 -6.95 -13.44
C ASP A 84 -5.61 -7.65 -12.46
N ILE A 85 -4.78 -6.87 -11.77
CA ILE A 85 -3.88 -7.35 -10.73
C ILE A 85 -4.64 -7.28 -9.40
N ARG A 86 -5.23 -8.40 -9.00
CA ARG A 86 -5.81 -8.57 -7.67
C ARG A 86 -5.24 -9.78 -6.96
N TRP A 87 -5.11 -9.66 -5.64
CA TRP A 87 -4.82 -10.82 -4.81
C TRP A 87 -5.95 -11.84 -4.98
N LYS A 88 -5.59 -13.10 -5.22
CA LYS A 88 -6.52 -14.23 -5.29
C LYS A 88 -6.20 -15.18 -4.13
N PRO A 89 -7.21 -15.63 -3.38
CA PRO A 89 -7.00 -16.66 -2.38
C PRO A 89 -6.54 -17.96 -3.06
N PRO A 90 -5.79 -18.82 -2.34
CA PRO A 90 -5.41 -20.12 -2.84
C PRO A 90 -6.63 -21.03 -3.00
N SER A 91 -6.57 -22.04 -3.87
CA SER A 91 -7.68 -22.97 -4.08
C SER A 91 -7.67 -24.13 -3.09
N GLY A 92 -8.84 -24.77 -2.88
CA GLY A 92 -8.95 -26.03 -2.14
C GLY A 92 -8.50 -25.94 -0.69
N ASN A 93 -7.61 -26.86 -0.28
CA ASN A 93 -7.11 -27.00 1.09
C ASN A 93 -5.78 -26.28 1.34
N PHE A 94 -5.39 -25.36 0.45
CA PHE A 94 -4.18 -24.58 0.61
C PHE A 94 -4.42 -23.34 1.47
N VAL A 95 -3.40 -22.97 2.24
CA VAL A 95 -3.31 -21.68 2.92
C VAL A 95 -2.28 -20.81 2.23
N ARG A 96 -2.45 -19.50 2.34
CA ARG A 96 -1.49 -18.52 1.86
C ARG A 96 -0.79 -17.87 3.04
N LEU A 97 0.51 -18.12 3.13
CA LEU A 97 1.42 -17.47 4.05
C LEU A 97 2.04 -16.24 3.36
N ASN A 98 1.91 -15.08 3.98
CA ASN A 98 2.64 -13.87 3.61
C ASN A 98 3.54 -13.49 4.78
N THR A 99 4.85 -13.43 4.57
CA THR A 99 5.83 -13.04 5.58
C THR A 99 6.48 -11.72 5.19
N ASP A 100 7.00 -11.02 6.18
CA ASP A 100 7.76 -9.79 6.00
C ASP A 100 8.82 -9.68 7.11
N GLY A 101 10.02 -9.28 6.73
CA GLY A 101 11.14 -9.02 7.62
C GLY A 101 11.51 -7.54 7.61
N ALA A 102 11.67 -6.95 8.79
CA ALA A 102 12.06 -5.56 8.93
C ALA A 102 13.32 -5.43 9.80
N SER A 103 14.21 -4.53 9.41
CA SER A 103 15.35 -4.08 10.21
C SER A 103 15.34 -2.56 10.30
N LYS A 104 15.61 -2.02 11.48
CA LYS A 104 15.81 -0.59 11.74
C LYS A 104 17.29 -0.31 12.03
N ASP A 105 17.62 0.96 12.24
CA ASP A 105 18.92 1.44 12.71
C ASP A 105 19.49 0.56 13.84
N ASN A 106 20.82 0.40 13.83
CA ASN A 106 21.55 -0.52 14.70
C ASN A 106 21.18 -2.01 14.50
N ASN A 107 20.68 -2.39 13.31
CA ASN A 107 20.31 -3.76 12.93
C ASN A 107 19.20 -4.40 13.78
N LYS A 108 18.47 -3.62 14.58
CA LYS A 108 17.35 -4.18 15.35
C LYS A 108 16.28 -4.67 14.38
N ALA A 109 16.00 -5.96 14.42
CA ALA A 109 15.16 -6.60 13.44
C ALA A 109 14.05 -7.44 14.06
N GLY A 110 12.98 -7.55 13.30
CA GLY A 110 11.83 -8.39 13.58
C GLY A 110 11.27 -8.96 12.28
N CYS A 111 10.52 -10.05 12.41
CA CYS A 111 9.78 -10.62 11.31
C CYS A 111 8.34 -10.86 11.74
N GLY A 112 7.47 -11.05 10.76
CA GLY A 112 6.10 -11.42 11.01
C GLY A 112 5.47 -12.01 9.78
N GLY A 113 4.27 -12.52 9.96
CA GLY A 113 3.53 -13.10 8.86
C GLY A 113 2.06 -13.26 9.17
N ILE A 114 1.32 -13.46 8.09
CA ILE A 114 -0.13 -13.63 8.12
C ILE A 114 -0.51 -14.86 7.33
N ILE A 115 -1.45 -15.62 7.87
CA ILE A 115 -1.95 -16.88 7.31
C ILE A 115 -3.39 -16.64 6.90
N ARG A 116 -3.68 -16.85 5.62
CA ARG A 116 -5.02 -16.73 5.04
C ARG A 116 -5.46 -18.04 4.44
N GLY A 117 -6.74 -18.38 4.62
CA GLY A 117 -7.30 -19.60 4.05
C GLY A 117 -7.75 -19.42 2.59
N SER A 118 -8.38 -20.45 2.06
CA SER A 118 -8.78 -20.54 0.65
C SER A 118 -10.01 -19.71 0.29
N GLN A 119 -10.71 -19.15 1.28
CA GLN A 119 -11.75 -18.14 1.09
C GLN A 119 -11.21 -16.72 1.31
N GLY A 120 -9.90 -16.58 1.58
CA GLY A 120 -9.26 -15.33 1.96
C GLY A 120 -9.54 -14.91 3.40
N GLU A 121 -10.11 -15.80 4.19
CA GLU A 121 -10.35 -15.63 5.61
C GLU A 121 -9.02 -15.52 6.38
N TRP A 122 -9.03 -14.71 7.44
CA TRP A 122 -7.91 -14.62 8.37
C TRP A 122 -7.87 -15.87 9.25
N LEU A 123 -6.79 -16.65 9.15
CA LEU A 123 -6.59 -17.84 9.98
C LEU A 123 -5.68 -17.55 11.18
N GLY A 124 -4.80 -16.56 11.07
CA GLY A 124 -3.87 -16.18 12.13
C GLY A 124 -2.70 -15.37 11.61
N GLY A 125 -1.83 -14.96 12.52
CA GLY A 125 -0.59 -14.25 12.21
C GLY A 125 0.38 -14.32 13.37
N PHE A 126 1.63 -13.99 13.09
CA PHE A 126 2.72 -14.01 14.06
C PHE A 126 3.61 -12.77 13.90
N ALA A 127 4.34 -12.47 14.96
CA ALA A 127 5.39 -11.47 14.98
C ALA A 127 6.48 -11.92 15.97
N LYS A 128 7.74 -11.73 15.60
CA LYS A 128 8.90 -12.10 16.40
C LYS A 128 10.00 -11.05 16.29
N GLY A 129 10.58 -10.68 17.44
CA GLY A 129 11.86 -9.98 17.46
C GLY A 129 12.99 -10.99 17.20
N VAL A 130 13.76 -10.80 16.13
CA VAL A 130 14.84 -11.72 15.74
C VAL A 130 16.21 -11.26 16.24
N GLY A 131 16.27 -10.10 16.89
CA GLY A 131 17.50 -9.52 17.44
C GLY A 131 18.21 -8.66 16.41
N ASP A 132 19.54 -8.62 16.48
CA ASP A 132 20.34 -7.78 15.60
C ASP A 132 20.70 -8.53 14.30
N CYS A 133 20.03 -8.20 13.20
CA CYS A 133 20.34 -8.74 11.87
C CYS A 133 19.94 -7.79 10.74
N SER A 134 20.39 -8.06 9.51
CA SER A 134 19.95 -7.27 8.35
C SER A 134 18.50 -7.57 7.99
N ALA A 135 17.87 -6.67 7.23
CA ALA A 135 16.52 -6.88 6.70
C ALA A 135 16.43 -8.20 5.91
N PHE A 136 17.44 -8.52 5.11
CA PHE A 136 17.51 -9.78 4.37
C PHE A 136 17.44 -11.03 5.27
N ILE A 137 18.14 -11.01 6.41
CA ILE A 137 18.10 -12.12 7.36
C ILE A 137 16.74 -12.16 8.09
N ALA A 138 16.16 -11.01 8.40
CA ALA A 138 14.83 -10.93 9.00
C ALA A 138 13.74 -11.54 8.09
N GLU A 139 13.83 -11.32 6.77
CA GLU A 139 12.93 -11.92 5.79
C GLU A 139 12.98 -13.45 5.83
N LEU A 140 14.19 -14.02 5.93
CA LEU A 140 14.39 -15.47 6.03
C LEU A 140 13.82 -16.03 7.34
N TRP A 141 14.01 -15.33 8.45
CA TRP A 141 13.38 -15.70 9.72
C TRP A 141 11.85 -15.69 9.63
N GLY A 142 11.27 -14.74 8.89
CA GLY A 142 9.83 -14.69 8.66
C GLY A 142 9.28 -15.98 8.06
N VAL A 143 10.02 -16.65 7.18
CA VAL A 143 9.59 -17.93 6.58
C VAL A 143 9.74 -19.12 7.55
N TYR A 144 10.68 -19.03 8.50
CA TYR A 144 10.97 -20.09 9.45
C TYR A 144 9.95 -20.18 10.61
N GLU A 145 9.38 -19.05 11.04
CA GLU A 145 8.38 -18.97 12.13
C GLU A 145 6.99 -19.47 11.72
#